data_AF-A0A832HQY7-F1
#
_entry.id   AF-A0A832HQY7-F1
#
_cell.length_a   1.000
_cell.length_b   1.000
_cell.length_c   1.000
_cell.angle_alpha   90.00
_cell.angle_beta   90.00
_cell.angle_gamma   90.00
#
_symmetry.space_group_name_H-M   'P 1'
#
loop_
_entity.id
_entity.type
_entity.pdbx_description
1 polymer ?
#
loop_
_entity_poly.entity_id
_entity_poly.type
_entity_poly.pdbx_seq_one_letter_code
_entity_poly.pdbx_strand_id
1 'polypeptide(L)'
;MIVVLKPNITKRQENAVIKEVEKLGYKPRVLRGVARTVIAAIGDERTHASLETLIAWPQVESVMPVQKRYKLVSREAHPGNTIIEVRNVSIGGRKFHVMAGPCSVENEKQLMQTAQAVKAAGASILRGGAFKPRTSPYEFQGLGEKGLKLLAKARQETGLPIITELLSEQHVDCVAEYADILQ
;
A
#
# COMPACT_ATOMS: atom_id res chain seq x y z
N MET A 1 22.10 5.84 -1.90
CA MET A 1 22.29 4.67 -1.00
C MET A 1 23.60 4.73 -0.22
N ILE A 2 23.70 3.99 0.87
CA ILE A 2 24.90 3.74 1.66
C ILE A 2 25.23 2.25 1.58
N VAL A 3 26.46 1.91 1.21
CA VAL A 3 26.99 0.54 1.22
C VAL A 3 27.96 0.42 2.38
N VAL A 4 27.68 -0.45 3.34
CA VAL A 4 28.57 -0.74 4.48
C VAL A 4 29.37 -1.99 4.16
N LEU A 5 30.69 -1.91 4.31
CA LEU A 5 31.59 -3.04 4.07
C LEU A 5 31.93 -3.75 5.38
N LYS A 6 32.17 -5.07 5.28
CA LYS A 6 32.67 -5.88 6.40
C LYS A 6 34.03 -5.35 6.90
N PRO A 7 34.44 -5.66 8.14
CA PRO A 7 35.74 -5.21 8.64
C PRO A 7 36.85 -6.01 7.97
N ASN A 8 38.08 -5.49 8.01
CA ASN A 8 39.30 -6.19 7.54
C ASN A 8 39.28 -6.62 6.06
N ILE A 9 38.51 -5.93 5.21
CA ILE A 9 38.52 -6.20 3.76
C ILE A 9 39.78 -5.66 3.09
N THR A 10 40.19 -6.31 2.01
CA THR A 10 41.35 -5.87 1.22
C THR A 10 41.01 -4.66 0.34
N LYS A 11 42.02 -3.85 -0.01
CA LYS A 11 41.86 -2.75 -0.99
C LYS A 11 41.30 -3.25 -2.33
N ARG A 12 41.61 -4.48 -2.73
CA ARG A 12 41.06 -5.09 -3.96
C ARG A 12 39.56 -5.30 -3.86
N GLN A 13 39.07 -5.79 -2.72
CA GLN A 13 37.64 -5.99 -2.48
C GLN A 13 36.89 -4.66 -2.39
N GLU A 14 37.46 -3.66 -1.71
CA GLU A 14 36.91 -2.29 -1.66
C GLU A 14 36.77 -1.72 -3.08
N ASN A 15 37.84 -1.76 -3.87
CA ASN A 15 37.85 -1.26 -5.24
C ASN A 15 36.87 -1.98 -6.17
N ALA A 16 36.62 -3.27 -5.93
CA ALA A 16 35.60 -4.02 -6.69
C ALA A 16 34.20 -3.46 -6.44
N VAL A 17 33.87 -3.13 -5.19
CA VAL A 17 32.57 -2.53 -4.84
C VAL A 17 32.47 -1.11 -5.40
N ILE A 18 33.53 -0.30 -5.31
CA ILE A 18 33.56 1.06 -5.88
C ILE A 18 33.28 1.03 -7.38
N LYS A 19 33.95 0.15 -8.13
CA LYS A 19 33.74 0.01 -9.58
C LYS A 19 32.32 -0.41 -9.93
N GLU A 20 31.73 -1.31 -9.15
CA GLU A 20 30.34 -1.73 -9.39
C GLU A 20 29.36 -0.58 -9.10
N VAL A 21 29.60 0.20 -8.03
CA VAL A 21 28.81 1.41 -7.72
C VAL A 21 28.86 2.43 -8.86
N GLU A 22 30.04 2.67 -9.45
CA GLU A 22 30.21 3.54 -10.63
C GLU A 22 29.49 3.00 -11.87
N LYS A 23 29.67 1.70 -12.15
CA LYS A 23 29.03 1.02 -13.27
C LYS A 23 27.50 1.06 -13.20
N LEU A 24 26.94 1.02 -11.98
CA LEU A 24 25.51 1.12 -11.74
C LEU A 24 24.99 2.57 -11.76
N GLY A 25 25.85 3.55 -12.09
CA GLY A 25 25.49 4.94 -12.35
C GLY A 25 25.70 5.91 -11.18
N TYR A 26 26.20 5.44 -10.04
CA TYR A 26 26.39 6.29 -8.86
C TYR A 26 27.81 6.81 -8.77
N LYS A 27 27.98 7.99 -8.19
CA LYS A 27 29.29 8.51 -7.80
C LYS A 27 29.65 8.00 -6.39
N PRO A 28 30.63 7.11 -6.23
CA PRO A 28 31.02 6.62 -4.92
C PRO A 28 31.80 7.67 -4.13
N ARG A 29 31.52 7.77 -2.83
CA ARG A 29 32.34 8.51 -1.87
C ARG A 29 32.67 7.58 -0.70
N VAL A 30 33.95 7.25 -0.59
CA VAL A 30 34.44 6.35 0.47
C VAL A 30 34.66 7.13 1.75
N LEU A 31 34.11 6.61 2.84
CA LEU A 31 34.25 7.09 4.21
C LEU A 31 34.90 5.96 5.02
N ARG A 32 36.13 6.18 5.48
CA ARG A 32 36.88 5.20 6.27
C ARG A 32 36.69 5.55 7.75
N GLY A 33 35.83 4.80 8.42
CA GLY A 33 35.63 4.91 9.86
C GLY A 33 36.66 4.09 10.64
N VAL A 34 36.66 4.25 11.97
CA VAL A 34 37.56 3.51 12.87
C VAL A 34 37.27 2.01 12.83
N ALA A 35 35.99 1.62 12.73
CA ALA A 35 35.57 0.22 12.75
C ALA A 35 35.18 -0.34 11.37
N ARG A 36 34.68 0.50 10.45
CA ARG A 36 34.09 0.09 9.18
C ARG A 36 34.38 1.09 8.05
N THR A 37 34.45 0.58 6.83
CA THR A 37 34.45 1.40 5.62
C THR A 37 33.04 1.48 5.07
N VAL A 38 32.61 2.69 4.73
CA VAL A 38 31.30 3.00 4.16
C VAL A 38 31.49 3.65 2.80
N ILE A 39 30.71 3.23 1.81
CA ILE A 39 30.66 3.86 0.49
C ILE A 39 29.30 4.55 0.35
N ALA A 40 29.29 5.87 0.38
CA ALA A 40 28.12 6.65 0.02
C ALA A 40 28.00 6.67 -1.52
N ALA A 41 26.94 6.07 -2.05
CA ALA A 41 26.63 6.07 -3.47
C ALA A 41 25.72 7.26 -3.79
N ILE A 42 26.31 8.32 -4.34
CA ILE A 42 25.64 9.58 -4.66
C ILE A 42 25.02 9.47 -6.06
N GLY A 43 23.71 9.59 -6.14
CA GLY A 43 22.93 9.47 -7.38
C GLY A 43 21.44 9.33 -7.07
N ASP A 44 20.61 9.41 -8.10
CA ASP A 44 19.16 9.19 -7.97
C ASP A 44 18.84 7.70 -8.12
N GLU A 45 18.28 7.11 -7.07
CA GLU A 45 17.92 5.68 -7.03
C GLU A 45 16.77 5.34 -8.00
N ARG A 46 16.09 6.34 -8.58
CA ARG A 46 15.01 6.15 -9.57
C ARG A 46 15.53 5.96 -10.99
N THR A 47 16.63 6.61 -11.33
CA THR A 47 17.21 6.59 -12.68
C THR A 47 18.30 5.55 -12.82
N HIS A 48 18.88 5.12 -11.69
CA HIS A 48 19.99 4.19 -11.65
C HIS A 48 19.55 2.79 -11.21
N ALA A 49 20.38 1.80 -11.50
CA ALA A 49 20.14 0.44 -11.06
C ALA A 49 20.19 0.32 -9.53
N SER A 50 19.45 -0.63 -8.96
CA SER A 50 19.47 -0.86 -7.51
C SER A 50 20.83 -1.41 -7.08
N LEU A 51 21.42 -0.82 -6.02
CA LEU A 51 22.64 -1.37 -5.40
C LEU A 51 22.34 -2.51 -4.42
N GLU A 52 21.08 -2.90 -4.21
CA GLU A 52 20.72 -4.00 -3.30
C GLU A 52 21.36 -5.34 -3.68
N THR A 53 21.68 -5.52 -4.96
CA THR A 53 22.40 -6.71 -5.45
C THR A 53 23.77 -6.87 -4.78
N LEU A 54 24.38 -5.78 -4.31
CA LEU A 54 25.66 -5.82 -3.59
C LEU A 54 25.54 -6.48 -2.21
N ILE A 55 24.34 -6.65 -1.63
CA ILE A 55 24.15 -7.37 -0.35
C ILE A 55 24.65 -8.81 -0.47
N ALA A 56 24.55 -9.42 -1.65
CA ALA A 56 25.03 -10.78 -1.89
C ALA A 56 26.57 -10.90 -1.94
N TRP A 57 27.30 -9.78 -1.99
CA TRP A 57 28.74 -9.81 -2.13
C TRP A 57 29.44 -10.10 -0.79
N PRO A 58 30.43 -11.01 -0.75
CA PRO A 58 31.06 -11.43 0.51
C PRO A 58 31.63 -10.29 1.36
N GLN A 59 32.14 -9.24 0.72
CA GLN A 59 32.75 -8.06 1.36
C GLN A 59 31.76 -6.98 1.80
N VAL A 60 30.48 -7.09 1.43
CA VAL A 60 29.42 -6.14 1.79
C VAL A 60 28.69 -6.67 3.01
N GLU A 61 28.43 -5.78 3.96
CA GLU A 61 27.67 -6.08 5.18
C GLU A 61 26.20 -5.69 5.02
N SER A 62 25.94 -4.50 4.49
CA SER A 62 24.59 -4.02 4.23
C SER A 62 24.56 -2.95 3.15
N VAL A 63 23.39 -2.79 2.53
CA VAL A 63 23.10 -1.71 1.59
C VAL A 63 21.80 -1.05 2.05
N MET A 64 21.84 0.26 2.30
CA MET A 64 20.72 1.01 2.86
C MET A 64 20.37 2.19 1.95
N PRO A 65 19.11 2.36 1.52
CA PRO A 65 18.70 3.56 0.80
C PRO A 65 18.77 4.78 1.71
N VAL A 66 19.17 5.92 1.15
CA VAL A 66 19.11 7.21 1.87
C VAL A 66 17.82 7.94 1.53
N GLN A 67 17.35 7.79 0.29
CA GLN A 67 16.11 8.37 -0.17
C GLN A 67 14.92 7.47 0.19
N LYS A 68 13.84 8.07 0.69
CA LYS A 68 12.59 7.34 0.91
C LYS A 68 11.94 7.02 -0.44
N ARG A 69 11.63 5.74 -0.66
CA ARG A 69 10.99 5.26 -1.90
C ARG A 69 9.53 5.70 -2.06
N TYR A 70 8.89 6.15 -0.98
CA TYR A 70 7.47 6.52 -0.91
C TYR A 70 7.26 8.05 -0.85
N LYS A 71 7.94 8.81 -1.73
CA LYS A 71 7.97 10.28 -1.67
C LYS A 71 6.56 10.91 -1.68
N LEU A 72 5.69 10.50 -2.61
CA LEU A 72 4.36 11.11 -2.80
C LEU A 72 3.44 10.98 -1.58
N VAL A 73 3.57 9.91 -0.80
CA VAL A 73 2.75 9.67 0.41
C VAL A 73 3.47 10.09 1.70
N SER A 74 4.67 10.67 1.58
CA SER A 74 5.47 11.06 2.75
C SER A 74 5.08 12.45 3.26
N ARG A 75 5.12 12.65 4.59
CA ARG A 75 4.96 13.99 5.19
C ARG A 75 6.06 14.99 4.81
N GLU A 76 7.20 14.50 4.33
CA GLU A 76 8.27 15.35 3.81
C GLU A 76 7.87 16.02 2.50
N ALA A 77 7.21 15.28 1.59
CA ALA A 77 6.69 15.84 0.35
C ALA A 77 5.32 16.51 0.51
N HIS A 78 4.51 16.04 1.47
CA HIS A 78 3.18 16.58 1.76
C HIS A 78 2.98 16.75 3.28
N PRO A 79 3.41 17.90 3.86
CA PRO A 79 3.37 18.10 5.31
C PRO A 79 1.97 18.06 5.93
N GLY A 80 0.97 18.53 5.19
CA GLY A 80 -0.43 18.54 5.61
C GLY A 80 -1.07 17.15 5.65
N ASN A 81 -2.22 17.04 6.34
CA ASN A 81 -3.06 15.85 6.21
C ASN A 81 -3.79 15.88 4.87
N THR A 82 -3.85 14.73 4.19
CA THR A 82 -4.79 14.51 3.09
C THR A 82 -6.17 14.25 3.69
N ILE A 83 -7.17 15.04 3.26
CA ILE A 83 -8.58 14.82 3.60
C ILE A 83 -9.27 14.24 2.37
N ILE A 84 -9.87 13.06 2.52
CA ILE A 84 -10.56 12.35 1.45
C ILE A 84 -12.06 12.59 1.62
N GLU A 85 -12.67 13.29 0.66
CA GLU A 85 -14.11 13.52 0.63
C GLU A 85 -14.82 12.38 -0.11
N VAL A 86 -15.67 11.65 0.62
CA VAL A 86 -16.47 10.53 0.10
C VAL A 86 -17.93 10.84 0.38
N ARG A 87 -18.63 11.37 -0.62
CA ARG A 87 -20.00 11.90 -0.50
C ARG A 87 -20.12 12.91 0.65
N ASN A 88 -20.72 12.49 1.77
CA ASN A 88 -20.98 13.28 2.97
C ASN A 88 -20.00 12.97 4.12
N VAL A 89 -18.88 12.30 3.84
CA VAL A 89 -17.89 11.84 4.81
C VAL A 89 -16.49 12.35 4.45
N SER A 90 -15.81 13.03 5.38
CA SER A 90 -14.45 13.55 5.21
C SER A 90 -13.44 12.75 6.05
N ILE A 91 -12.66 11.88 5.42
CA ILE A 91 -11.71 10.97 6.09
C ILE A 91 -10.32 11.62 6.19
N GLY A 92 -9.68 11.57 7.36
CA GLY A 92 -8.32 12.12 7.60
C GLY A 92 -8.29 13.40 8.45
N GLY A 93 -9.47 13.89 8.84
CA GLY A 93 -9.64 15.00 9.77
C GLY A 93 -9.56 14.58 11.25
N ARG A 94 -10.20 15.35 12.13
CA ARG A 94 -10.26 15.07 13.58
C ARG A 94 -11.28 13.99 13.95
N LYS A 95 -12.26 13.73 13.07
CA LYS A 95 -13.33 12.77 13.32
C LYS A 95 -12.80 11.34 13.16
N PHE A 96 -13.10 10.49 14.13
CA PHE A 96 -12.86 9.05 14.02
C PHE A 96 -14.00 8.40 13.23
N HIS A 97 -13.66 7.57 12.25
CA HIS A 97 -14.62 6.93 11.36
C HIS A 97 -14.64 5.43 11.58
N VAL A 98 -15.84 4.86 11.64
CA VAL A 98 -16.06 3.42 11.65
C VAL A 98 -16.71 3.01 10.33
N MET A 99 -16.07 2.07 9.63
CA MET A 99 -16.62 1.42 8.43
C MET A 99 -17.04 0.00 8.82
N ALA A 100 -18.34 -0.26 8.88
CA ALA A 100 -18.87 -1.51 9.43
C ALA A 100 -19.89 -2.15 8.49
N GLY A 101 -20.04 -3.46 8.58
CA GLY A 101 -20.91 -4.26 7.72
C GLY A 101 -20.39 -5.68 7.58
N PRO A 102 -21.09 -6.54 6.84
CA PRO A 102 -20.75 -7.95 6.79
C PRO A 102 -19.45 -8.24 6.04
N CYS A 103 -18.92 -9.44 6.25
CA CYS A 103 -17.78 -9.93 5.47
C CYS A 103 -18.15 -10.15 4.00
N SER A 104 -19.33 -10.74 3.75
CA SER A 104 -19.89 -10.98 2.43
C SER A 104 -21.33 -10.49 2.38
N VAL A 105 -21.78 -10.00 1.23
CA VAL A 105 -23.20 -9.73 1.00
C VAL A 105 -23.85 -11.06 0.66
N GLU A 106 -24.74 -11.56 1.52
CA GLU A 106 -25.32 -12.90 1.37
C GLU A 106 -26.76 -12.85 0.84
N ASN A 107 -27.53 -11.86 1.28
CA ASN A 107 -28.88 -11.59 0.79
C ASN A 107 -29.32 -10.19 1.22
N GLU A 108 -30.44 -9.74 0.64
CA GLU A 108 -30.99 -8.41 0.91
C GLU A 108 -31.36 -8.20 2.38
N LYS A 109 -32.09 -9.14 2.99
CA LYS A 109 -32.54 -9.03 4.38
C LYS A 109 -31.36 -8.84 5.33
N GLN A 110 -30.36 -9.70 5.20
CA GLN A 110 -29.13 -9.65 5.99
C GLN A 110 -28.41 -8.30 5.82
N LEU A 111 -28.26 -7.83 4.57
CA LEU A 111 -27.57 -6.58 4.30
C LEU A 111 -28.32 -5.37 4.85
N MET A 112 -29.63 -5.25 4.61
CA MET A 112 -30.42 -4.10 5.05
C MET A 112 -30.49 -4.01 6.56
N GLN A 113 -30.73 -5.13 7.25
CA GLN A 113 -30.71 -5.17 8.71
C GLN A 113 -29.35 -4.73 9.26
N THR A 114 -28.25 -5.20 8.65
CA THR A 114 -26.91 -4.79 9.05
C THR A 114 -26.67 -3.31 8.80
N ALA A 115 -27.04 -2.80 7.61
CA ALA A 115 -26.84 -1.41 7.23
C ALA A 115 -27.56 -0.43 8.18
N GLN A 116 -28.81 -0.74 8.53
CA GLN A 116 -29.58 0.03 9.51
C GLN A 116 -28.93 -0.03 10.90
N ALA A 117 -28.54 -1.23 11.36
CA ALA A 117 -27.94 -1.41 12.68
C ALA A 117 -26.61 -0.67 12.82
N VAL A 118 -25.71 -0.77 11.83
CA VAL A 118 -24.42 -0.08 11.89
C VAL A 118 -24.58 1.43 11.77
N LYS A 119 -25.55 1.93 10.98
CA LYS A 119 -25.87 3.36 10.94
C LYS A 119 -26.34 3.85 12.31
N ALA A 120 -27.27 3.13 12.94
CA ALA A 120 -27.78 3.48 14.27
C ALA A 120 -26.67 3.48 15.33
N ALA A 121 -25.68 2.59 15.19
CA ALA A 121 -24.50 2.54 16.05
C ALA A 121 -23.44 3.64 15.75
N GLY A 122 -23.65 4.47 14.73
CA GLY A 122 -22.77 5.59 14.39
C GLY A 122 -21.68 5.28 13.35
N ALA A 123 -21.76 4.15 12.64
CA ALA A 123 -20.88 3.90 11.51
C ALA A 123 -21.08 4.98 10.43
N SER A 124 -19.98 5.41 9.80
CA SER A 124 -20.02 6.43 8.76
C SER A 124 -20.03 5.87 7.35
N ILE A 125 -19.64 4.61 7.17
CA ILE A 125 -19.50 3.94 5.86
C ILE A 125 -19.96 2.48 6.05
N LEU A 126 -20.70 1.96 5.07
CA LEU A 126 -21.11 0.56 5.02
C LEU A 126 -20.08 -0.24 4.21
N ARG A 127 -19.53 -1.31 4.81
CA ARG A 127 -18.71 -2.28 4.07
C ARG A 127 -19.49 -3.54 3.70
N GLY A 128 -19.11 -4.21 2.62
CA GLY A 128 -19.62 -5.54 2.30
C GLY A 128 -18.95 -6.14 1.07
N GLY A 129 -18.48 -7.39 1.15
CA GLY A 129 -17.84 -8.07 0.01
C GLY A 129 -18.84 -8.64 -0.97
N ALA A 130 -18.88 -8.13 -2.20
CA ALA A 130 -19.72 -8.66 -3.27
C ALA A 130 -19.05 -9.84 -4.01
N PHE A 131 -17.74 -9.80 -4.14
CA PHE A 131 -16.89 -10.87 -4.66
C PHE A 131 -16.01 -11.40 -3.53
N LYS A 132 -15.73 -12.71 -3.52
CA LYS A 132 -14.89 -13.32 -2.49
C LYS A 132 -13.77 -14.16 -3.12
N PRO A 133 -12.51 -14.01 -2.66
CA PRO A 133 -11.43 -14.86 -3.12
C PRO A 133 -11.62 -16.22 -2.44
N ARG A 134 -11.89 -17.26 -3.23
CA ARG A 134 -12.09 -18.62 -2.74
C ARG A 134 -11.09 -19.55 -3.38
N THR A 135 -10.51 -20.39 -2.55
CA THR A 135 -9.59 -21.44 -2.99
C THR A 135 -10.37 -22.65 -3.49
N SER A 136 -11.59 -22.86 -2.96
CA SER A 136 -12.47 -23.97 -3.37
C SER A 136 -13.64 -23.47 -4.23
N PRO A 137 -13.98 -24.16 -5.33
CA PRO A 137 -15.12 -23.81 -6.18
C PRO A 137 -16.48 -24.06 -5.50
N TYR A 138 -16.51 -24.82 -4.40
CA TYR A 138 -17.74 -25.14 -3.67
C TYR A 138 -18.09 -24.12 -2.59
N GLU A 139 -17.17 -23.19 -2.30
CA GLU A 139 -17.42 -22.13 -1.34
C GLU A 139 -18.28 -21.02 -1.95
N PHE A 140 -18.98 -20.28 -1.10
CA PHE A 140 -19.74 -19.11 -1.53
C PHE A 140 -18.81 -18.05 -2.14
N GLN A 141 -18.94 -17.83 -3.45
CA GLN A 141 -18.10 -16.93 -4.25
C GLN A 141 -18.45 -15.44 -4.07
N GLY A 142 -19.51 -15.15 -3.32
CA GLY A 142 -20.15 -13.84 -3.32
C GLY A 142 -21.28 -13.74 -4.34
N LEU A 143 -22.11 -12.70 -4.23
CA LEU A 143 -23.22 -12.46 -5.16
C LEU A 143 -22.80 -11.71 -6.43
N GLY A 144 -21.53 -11.30 -6.55
CA GLY A 144 -21.03 -10.48 -7.63
C GLY A 144 -21.83 -9.18 -7.80
N GLU A 145 -22.17 -8.82 -9.02
CA GLU A 145 -22.95 -7.61 -9.33
C GLU A 145 -24.30 -7.54 -8.58
N LYS A 146 -24.95 -8.68 -8.31
CA LYS A 146 -26.19 -8.68 -7.50
C LYS A 146 -25.90 -8.17 -6.08
N GLY A 147 -24.77 -8.53 -5.50
CA GLY A 147 -24.31 -8.01 -4.21
C GLY A 147 -24.02 -6.50 -4.25
N LEU A 148 -23.42 -6.02 -5.35
CA LEU A 148 -23.19 -4.59 -5.56
C LEU A 148 -24.50 -3.80 -5.67
N LYS A 149 -25.50 -4.31 -6.39
CA LYS A 149 -26.84 -3.71 -6.47
C LYS A 149 -27.52 -3.64 -5.10
N LEU A 150 -27.37 -4.67 -4.27
CA LEU A 150 -27.87 -4.66 -2.89
C LEU A 150 -27.15 -3.61 -2.04
N LEU A 151 -25.82 -3.45 -2.18
CA LEU A 151 -25.07 -2.39 -1.50
C LEU A 151 -25.53 -0.99 -1.93
N ALA A 152 -25.76 -0.78 -3.23
CA ALA A 152 -26.28 0.48 -3.73
C ALA A 152 -27.69 0.78 -3.18
N LYS A 153 -28.56 -0.22 -3.07
CA LYS A 153 -29.87 -0.09 -2.42
C LYS A 153 -29.72 0.27 -0.93
N ALA A 154 -28.81 -0.39 -0.22
CA ALA A 154 -28.55 -0.10 1.20
C ALA A 154 -28.02 1.32 1.40
N ARG A 155 -27.19 1.81 0.47
CA ARG A 155 -26.76 3.22 0.44
C ARG A 155 -27.92 4.18 0.20
N GLN A 156 -28.85 3.88 -0.71
CA GLN A 156 -30.02 4.74 -0.93
C GLN A 156 -30.89 4.87 0.33
N GLU A 157 -31.07 3.76 1.05
CA GLU A 157 -31.89 3.71 2.26
C GLU A 157 -31.22 4.35 3.47
N THR A 158 -29.91 4.13 3.63
CA THR A 158 -29.19 4.57 4.83
C THR A 158 -28.35 5.84 4.61
N GLY A 159 -28.10 6.25 3.37
CA GLY A 159 -27.16 7.34 3.07
C GLY A 159 -25.70 7.05 3.45
N LEU A 160 -25.36 5.82 3.85
CA LEU A 160 -23.98 5.43 4.11
C LEU A 160 -23.23 5.21 2.79
N PRO A 161 -22.06 5.84 2.56
CA PRO A 161 -21.19 5.48 1.45
C PRO A 161 -20.76 4.01 1.52
N ILE A 162 -20.48 3.41 0.37
CA ILE A 162 -20.11 2.01 0.24
C ILE A 162 -18.60 1.85 0.03
N ILE A 163 -18.00 0.96 0.82
CA ILE A 163 -16.69 0.38 0.53
C ILE A 163 -16.83 -1.11 0.23
N THR A 164 -16.23 -1.55 -0.88
CA THR A 164 -16.21 -2.97 -1.27
C THR A 164 -14.90 -3.31 -1.97
N GLU A 165 -14.55 -4.60 -1.93
CA GLU A 165 -13.28 -5.11 -2.42
C GLU A 165 -13.31 -5.38 -3.92
N LEU A 166 -12.28 -4.90 -4.62
CA LEU A 166 -12.05 -5.18 -6.03
C LEU A 166 -11.01 -6.29 -6.17
N LEU A 167 -11.46 -7.51 -6.46
CA LEU A 167 -10.57 -8.68 -6.54
C LEU A 167 -9.84 -8.86 -7.88
N SER A 168 -10.36 -8.25 -8.94
CA SER A 168 -9.85 -8.44 -10.30
C SER A 168 -10.04 -7.16 -11.10
N GLU A 169 -9.04 -6.82 -11.91
CA GLU A 169 -9.07 -5.68 -12.83
C GLU A 169 -10.27 -5.75 -13.79
N GLN A 170 -10.74 -6.95 -14.12
CA GLN A 170 -11.90 -7.17 -14.98
C GLN A 170 -13.21 -6.66 -14.38
N HIS A 171 -13.26 -6.48 -13.05
CA HIS A 171 -14.45 -5.99 -12.35
C HIS A 171 -14.38 -4.49 -12.03
N VAL A 172 -13.32 -3.77 -12.46
CA VAL A 172 -13.10 -2.36 -12.08
C VAL A 172 -14.33 -1.51 -12.41
N ASP A 173 -14.79 -1.54 -13.67
CA ASP A 173 -15.90 -0.70 -14.12
C ASP A 173 -17.19 -1.03 -13.35
N CYS A 174 -17.47 -2.33 -13.22
CA CYS A 174 -18.65 -2.81 -12.50
C CYS A 174 -18.61 -2.39 -11.02
N VAL A 175 -17.49 -2.59 -10.32
CA VAL A 175 -17.40 -2.23 -8.90
C VAL A 175 -17.43 -0.71 -8.71
N ALA A 176 -16.72 0.04 -9.55
CA ALA A 176 -16.66 1.50 -9.50
C ALA A 176 -18.01 2.17 -9.77
N GLU A 177 -18.91 1.52 -10.52
CA GLU A 177 -20.28 2.00 -10.72
C GLU A 177 -21.09 2.06 -9.41
N TYR A 178 -20.88 1.10 -8.51
CA TYR A 178 -21.67 0.99 -7.27
C TYR A 178 -20.93 1.48 -6.02
N ALA A 179 -19.61 1.34 -5.95
CA ALA A 179 -18.82 1.66 -4.77
C ALA A 179 -18.44 3.14 -4.69
N ASP A 180 -18.29 3.66 -3.47
CA ASP A 180 -17.73 5.00 -3.23
C ASP A 180 -16.24 4.95 -2.85
N ILE A 181 -15.78 3.79 -2.36
CA ILE A 181 -14.38 3.48 -2.06
C ILE A 181 -14.08 2.07 -2.56
N LEU A 182 -13.00 1.93 -3.33
CA LEU A 182 -12.46 0.64 -3.76
C LEU A 182 -11.45 0.17 -2.72
N GLN A 183 -11.67 -1.03 -2.15
CA GLN A 183 -10.74 -1.71 -1.25
C GLN A 183 -9.88 -2.71 -2.02
#